data_AF-A0A967H921-F1
#
_entry.id   AF-A0A967H921-F1
#
_cell.length_a   1.000
_cell.length_b   1.000
_cell.length_c   1.000
_cell.angle_alpha   90.00
_cell.angle_beta   90.00
_cell.angle_gamma   90.00
#
_symmetry.space_group_name_H-M   'P 1'
#
loop_
_entity.id
_entity.type
_entity.pdbx_description
1 polymer ?
#
loop_
_entity_poly.entity_id
_entity_poly.type
_entity_poly.pdbx_seq_one_letter_code
_entity_poly.pdbx_strand_id
1 'polypeptide(L)'
;LKEFIFTGNFDATILGWSGGPEPDQYNIWHSSKTAPRELNFVKYSNPEVDELLERGRRTFDQQERKQIYDRFQEVLAEEQP
;
A
#
# COMPACT_ATOMS: atom_id res chain seq x y z
N LEU A 1 -4.06 -11.24 -13.39
CA LEU A 1 -2.81 -11.17 -12.57
C LEU A 1 -1.60 -11.77 -13.29
N LYS A 2 -1.57 -13.07 -13.61
CA LYS A 2 -0.37 -13.75 -14.14
C LYS A 2 0.11 -13.26 -15.51
N GLU A 3 -0.81 -12.95 -16.43
CA GLU A 3 -0.45 -12.64 -17.83
C GLU A 3 -0.05 -11.17 -18.04
N PHE A 4 -0.67 -10.24 -17.31
CA PHE A 4 -0.49 -8.79 -17.53
C PHE A 4 0.08 -8.05 -16.32
N ILE A 5 -0.38 -8.34 -15.09
CA ILE A 5 0.03 -7.56 -13.90
C ILE A 5 1.42 -8.00 -13.40
N PHE A 6 1.63 -9.30 -13.17
CA PHE A 6 2.91 -9.81 -12.65
C PHE A 6 4.05 -9.69 -13.67
N THR A 7 3.72 -9.58 -14.96
CA THR A 7 4.64 -9.35 -16.06
C THR A 7 4.90 -7.87 -16.31
N GLY A 8 4.12 -6.96 -15.70
CA GLY A 8 4.19 -5.52 -15.96
C GLY A 8 3.72 -5.11 -17.36
N ASN A 9 2.97 -5.97 -18.05
CA ASN A 9 2.49 -5.73 -19.41
C ASN A 9 1.11 -5.05 -19.38
N PHE A 10 1.06 -3.81 -18.88
CA PHE A 10 -0.14 -2.96 -18.87
C PHE A 10 0.27 -1.48 -18.79
N ASP A 11 -0.54 -0.60 -19.39
CA ASP A 11 -0.40 0.84 -19.21
C ASP A 11 -1.34 1.34 -18.07
N ALA A 12 -2.56 0.78 -18.01
CA ALA A 12 -3.53 1.04 -16.97
C ALA A 12 -4.41 -0.21 -16.75
N THR A 13 -4.97 -0.35 -15.55
CA THR A 13 -5.83 -1.49 -15.20
C THR A 13 -6.88 -1.09 -14.17
N ILE A 14 -8.05 -1.73 -14.21
CA ILE A 14 -9.07 -1.62 -13.17
C ILE A 14 -8.92 -2.83 -12.26
N LEU A 15 -8.69 -2.56 -10.98
CA LEU A 15 -8.48 -3.58 -9.96
C LEU A 15 -9.32 -3.28 -8.72
N GLY A 16 -9.45 -4.28 -7.86
CA GLY A 16 -10.11 -4.15 -6.57
C GLY A 16 -9.41 -5.01 -5.53
N TRP A 17 -9.31 -4.47 -4.32
CA TRP A 17 -8.82 -5.19 -3.14
C TRP A 17 -9.98 -5.48 -2.20
N SER A 18 -10.12 -6.72 -1.76
CA SER A 18 -11.00 -7.06 -0.63
C SER A 18 -10.19 -6.98 0.65
N GLY A 19 -10.55 -6.03 1.53
CA GLY A 19 -9.93 -5.87 2.85
C GLY A 19 -10.65 -6.65 3.96
N GLY A 20 -9.91 -6.94 5.03
CA GLY A 20 -10.48 -7.36 6.31
C GLY A 20 -10.69 -6.16 7.25
N PRO A 21 -11.09 -6.39 8.52
CA PRO A 21 -11.18 -5.31 9.52
C PRO A 21 -9.81 -4.71 9.90
N GLU A 22 -8.72 -5.39 9.51
CA GLU A 22 -7.35 -4.92 9.73
C GLU A 22 -6.97 -3.89 8.66
N PRO A 23 -6.69 -2.62 9.05
CA PRO A 23 -6.36 -1.53 8.12
C PRO A 23 -4.94 -1.60 7.52
N ASP A 24 -4.12 -2.58 7.88
CA ASP A 24 -2.77 -2.77 7.32
C ASP A 24 -2.78 -3.05 5.80
N GLN A 25 -2.25 -2.11 5.02
CA GLN A 25 -2.10 -2.22 3.56
C GLN A 25 -0.63 -2.31 3.10
N TYR A 26 0.29 -2.71 3.97
CA TYR A 26 1.73 -2.76 3.68
C TYR A 26 2.06 -3.52 2.38
N ASN A 27 1.42 -4.67 2.15
CA ASN A 27 1.73 -5.49 0.98
C ASN A 27 1.41 -4.81 -0.35
N ILE A 28 0.49 -3.84 -0.34
CA ILE A 28 0.00 -3.15 -1.54
C ILE A 28 0.83 -1.88 -1.80
N TRP A 29 1.23 -1.16 -0.76
CA TRP A 29 1.78 0.20 -0.91
C TRP A 29 3.22 0.39 -0.45
N HIS A 30 3.79 -0.53 0.34
CA HIS A 30 5.17 -0.36 0.79
C HIS A 30 6.15 -0.55 -0.37
N SER A 31 7.20 0.27 -0.43
CA SER A 31 8.18 0.29 -1.54
C SER A 31 8.97 -1.02 -1.67
N SER A 32 9.10 -1.78 -0.57
CA SER A 32 9.70 -3.11 -0.56
C SER A 32 8.88 -4.18 -1.28
N LYS A 33 7.64 -3.87 -1.72
CA LYS A 33 6.66 -4.81 -2.25
C LYS A 33 6.50 -4.80 -3.77
N THR A 34 7.57 -4.44 -4.47
CA THR A 34 7.60 -4.25 -5.92
C THR A 34 8.24 -5.42 -6.68
N ALA A 35 8.65 -6.49 -5.99
CA ALA A 35 9.25 -7.64 -6.64
C ALA A 35 8.23 -8.42 -7.48
N PRO A 36 8.66 -9.30 -8.40
CA PRO A 36 7.74 -10.11 -9.19
C PRO A 36 6.74 -10.85 -8.30
N ARG A 37 5.45 -10.70 -8.63
CA ARG A 37 4.30 -11.31 -7.92
C ARG A 37 3.96 -10.71 -6.56
N GLU A 38 4.55 -9.58 -6.18
CA GLU A 38 4.08 -8.77 -5.06
C GLU A 38 2.96 -7.79 -5.49
N LEU A 39 2.31 -7.13 -4.52
CA LEU A 39 1.06 -6.40 -4.76
C LEU A 39 1.27 -4.91 -5.04
N ASN A 40 2.47 -4.36 -4.82
CA ASN A 40 2.84 -3.03 -5.30
C ASN A 40 3.34 -3.11 -6.75
N PHE A 41 2.46 -3.55 -7.64
CA PHE A 41 2.78 -3.72 -9.07
C PHE A 41 2.85 -2.39 -9.83
N VAL A 42 2.35 -1.30 -9.26
CA VAL A 42 2.50 0.08 -9.78
C VAL A 42 3.87 0.68 -9.46
N LYS A 43 4.69 -0.01 -8.65
CA LYS A 43 6.04 0.42 -8.23
C LYS A 43 6.03 1.76 -7.49
N TYR A 44 4.96 2.01 -6.74
CA TYR A 44 4.86 3.17 -5.88
C TYR A 44 5.95 3.14 -4.81
N SER A 45 6.56 4.29 -4.54
CA SER A 45 7.65 4.41 -3.56
C SER A 45 7.61 5.80 -2.94
N ASN A 46 7.32 5.83 -1.64
CA ASN A 46 7.27 7.05 -0.85
C ASN A 46 7.80 6.74 0.56
N PRO A 47 8.92 7.37 0.99
CA PRO A 47 9.51 7.11 2.30
C PRO A 47 8.58 7.41 3.49
N GLU A 48 7.68 8.39 3.37
CA GLU A 48 6.69 8.70 4.40
C GLU A 48 5.66 7.56 4.51
N VAL A 49 5.18 7.04 3.38
CA VAL A 49 4.26 5.89 3.37
C VAL A 49 4.92 4.65 3.97
N ASP A 50 6.18 4.39 3.64
CA ASP A 50 6.93 3.27 4.23
C ASP A 50 7.00 3.39 5.76
N GLU A 51 7.38 4.57 6.27
CA GLU A 51 7.45 4.84 7.71
C GLU A 51 6.09 4.66 8.39
N LEU A 52 5.02 5.23 7.81
CA LEU A 52 3.67 5.14 8.36
C LEU A 52 3.17 3.70 8.43
N LEU A 53 3.38 2.91 7.37
CA LEU A 53 2.98 1.50 7.35
C LEU A 53 3.79 0.65 8.34
N GLU A 54 5.08 0.91 8.50
CA GLU A 54 5.89 0.26 9.53
C GLU A 54 5.46 0.63 10.95
N ARG A 55 5.21 1.92 11.21
CA ARG A 55 4.75 2.41 12.52
C ARG A 55 3.37 1.86 12.85
N GLY A 56 2.45 1.87 11.90
CA GLY A 56 1.09 1.34 12.07
C GLY A 56 1.07 -0.14 12.47
N ARG A 57 2.06 -0.93 12.05
CA ARG A 57 2.23 -2.34 12.46
C ARG A 57 2.82 -2.52 13.85
N ARG A 58 3.59 -1.54 14.35
CA ARG A 58 4.27 -1.57 15.65
C ARG A 58 3.48 -0.86 16.76
N THR A 59 2.41 -0.14 16.41
CA THR A 59 1.60 0.64 17.34
C THR A 59 0.41 -0.17 17.85
N PHE A 60 0.32 -0.36 19.16
CA PHE A 60 -0.78 -1.13 19.80
C PHE A 60 -1.94 -0.25 20.26
N ASP A 61 -1.68 1.03 20.59
CA ASP A 61 -2.75 1.96 20.93
C ASP A 61 -3.61 2.22 19.69
N GLN A 62 -4.92 2.01 19.83
CA GLN A 62 -5.83 2.07 18.70
C GLN A 62 -6.01 3.51 18.17
N GLN A 63 -5.96 4.51 19.05
CA GLN A 63 -6.16 5.91 18.64
C GLN A 63 -4.92 6.43 17.91
N GLU A 64 -3.73 6.13 18.43
CA GLU A 64 -2.47 6.45 17.77
C GLU A 64 -2.35 5.72 16.43
N ARG A 65 -2.68 4.42 16.39
CA ARG A 65 -2.67 3.63 15.16
C ARG A 65 -3.64 4.17 14.10
N LYS A 66 -4.80 4.69 14.53
CA LYS A 66 -5.74 5.34 13.63
C LYS A 66 -5.13 6.59 12.99
N GLN A 67 -4.52 7.47 13.78
CA GLN A 67 -3.91 8.71 13.25
C GLN A 67 -2.81 8.41 12.22
N ILE A 68 -2.02 7.36 12.45
CA ILE A 68 -1.00 6.90 11.50
C ILE A 68 -1.65 6.48 10.17
N TYR A 69 -2.70 5.66 10.21
CA TYR A 69 -3.37 5.21 8.99
C TYR A 69 -4.19 6.32 8.31
N ASP A 70 -4.74 7.28 9.05
CA ASP A 70 -5.39 8.46 8.49
C ASP A 70 -4.39 9.24 7.64
N ARG A 71 -3.19 9.53 8.18
CA ARG A 71 -2.14 10.23 7.42
C ARG A 71 -1.68 9.44 6.20
N PHE A 72 -1.54 8.12 6.32
CA PHE A 72 -1.22 7.26 5.18
C PHE A 72 -2.25 7.38 4.06
N GLN A 73 -3.55 7.42 4.39
CA GLN A 73 -4.61 7.59 3.40
C GLN A 73 -4.62 8.99 2.78
N GLU A 74 -4.30 10.04 3.55
CA GLU A 74 -4.13 11.40 3.03
C GLU A 74 -3.02 11.47 1.98
N VAL A 75 -1.84 10.91 2.27
CA VAL A 75 -0.72 10.90 1.32
C VAL A 75 -1.10 10.17 0.02
N LEU A 76 -1.74 9.00 0.10
CA LEU A 76 -2.20 8.29 -1.10
C LEU A 76 -3.26 9.07 -1.88
N ALA A 77 -4.16 9.77 -1.19
CA ALA A 77 -5.18 10.60 -1.82
C ALA A 77 -4.57 11.82 -2.54
N GLU A 78 -3.49 12.38 -2.01
CA GLU A 78 -2.76 13.49 -2.62
C GLU A 78 -1.95 13.03 -3.85
N GLU A 79 -1.27 11.89 -3.77
CA GLU A 79 -0.36 11.44 -4.83
C GLU A 79 -1.03 10.71 -5.98
N GLN A 80 -2.23 10.13 -5.76
CA GLN A 80 -2.98 9.35 -6.78
C GLN A 80 -2.09 8.35 -7.57
N PRO A 81 -1.38 7.45 -6.89
CA PRO A 81 -0.45 6.51 -7.51
C PRO A 81 -1.10 5.39 -8.35
#